data_AF-A0A2S7Q9Y5-F1
#
_entry.id   AF-A0A2S7Q9Y5-F1
#
_cell.length_a   1.000
_cell.length_b   1.000
_cell.length_c   1.000
_cell.angle_alpha   90.00
_cell.angle_beta   90.00
_cell.angle_gamma   90.00
#
_symmetry.space_group_name_H-M   'P 1'
#
loop_
_entity.id
_entity.type
_entity.pdbx_description
1 polymer ?
#
loop_
_entity_poly.entity_id
_entity_poly.type
_entity_poly.pdbx_seq_one_letter_code
_entity_poly.pdbx_strand_id
1 'polypeptide(L)'
;MLRKMLEMRDGSGDMTSEKVEASLASMVDRDVLAFHIHGQNAGLIVRKMPEQFSFESFELLPTTKSVMQTKGRLRRCFPGPAVAICRDRIADRHFREALAQLLVRLDVDTPKEAWPVASKAGSKPIEVRDSVHPKFVTEMLTGILRGVGQPLEVVRIHKCTRDDVVWRDAYKPWRRSPLWLLLRVALQTTLMIDSADLHEWYKSFMIFFMAHILQRAREAALPSDLLFVMAAKISRRSLKLAIADEPPWMERLPNRNWSAGGTD
;
A
#
# COMPACT_ATOMS: atom_id res chain seq x y z
N MET A 1 6.94 10.12 -3.22
CA MET A 1 5.81 9.48 -2.52
C MET A 1 6.01 9.44 -1.00
N LEU A 2 6.88 8.59 -0.42
CA LEU A 2 7.02 8.44 1.05
C LEU A 2 7.26 9.76 1.81
N ARG A 3 8.17 10.59 1.32
CA ARG A 3 8.42 11.93 1.88
C ARG A 3 7.14 12.77 1.93
N LYS A 4 6.39 12.85 0.82
CA LYS A 4 5.09 13.53 0.76
C LYS A 4 4.06 12.94 1.73
N MET A 5 4.05 11.61 1.95
CA MET A 5 3.19 10.98 2.96
C MET A 5 3.50 11.45 4.38
N LEU A 6 4.78 11.64 4.70
CA LEU A 6 5.22 12.14 6.00
C LEU A 6 4.96 13.65 6.13
N GLU A 7 5.18 14.41 5.06
CA GLU A 7 4.92 15.86 5.02
C GLU A 7 3.44 16.22 5.19
N MET A 8 2.51 15.31 4.88
CA MET A 8 1.07 15.49 5.13
C MET A 8 0.67 15.28 6.60
N ARG A 9 1.59 14.76 7.43
CA ARG A 9 1.37 14.47 8.84
C ARG A 9 2.12 15.45 9.73
N ASP A 10 1.63 15.68 10.94
CA ASP A 10 2.27 16.49 11.96
C ASP A 10 3.25 15.67 12.84
N GLY A 11 3.72 16.28 13.93
CA GLY A 11 4.67 15.65 14.85
C GLY A 11 4.10 14.46 15.64
N SER A 12 2.77 14.39 15.83
CA SER A 12 2.11 13.21 16.43
C SER A 12 1.85 12.12 15.40
N GLY A 13 2.03 12.42 14.11
CA GLY A 13 1.76 11.51 13.01
C GLY A 13 0.34 11.59 12.51
N ASP A 14 -0.42 12.62 12.91
CA ASP A 14 -1.79 12.85 12.47
C ASP A 14 -1.83 13.66 11.18
N MET A 15 -2.80 13.37 10.33
CA MET A 15 -2.99 14.10 9.08
C MET A 15 -3.64 15.46 9.36
N THR A 16 -3.14 16.54 8.75
CA THR A 16 -3.72 17.89 8.91
C THR A 16 -4.31 18.40 7.61
N SER A 17 -5.45 19.11 7.67
CA SER A 17 -6.16 19.60 6.49
C SER A 17 -5.29 20.51 5.63
N GLU A 18 -4.52 21.38 6.25
CA GLU A 18 -3.70 22.41 5.58
C GLU A 18 -2.60 21.74 4.75
N LYS A 19 -1.91 20.74 5.33
CA LYS A 19 -0.84 20.00 4.64
C LYS A 19 -1.38 19.11 3.53
N VAL A 20 -2.57 18.52 3.71
CA VAL A 20 -3.22 17.71 2.67
C VAL A 20 -3.67 18.58 1.49
N GLU A 21 -4.34 19.70 1.78
CA GLU A 21 -4.76 20.68 0.76
C GLU A 21 -3.55 21.18 -0.02
N ALA A 22 -2.50 21.64 0.68
CA ALA A 22 -1.28 22.13 0.06
C ALA A 22 -0.60 21.05 -0.80
N SER A 23 -0.56 19.80 -0.31
CA SER A 23 0.02 18.68 -1.06
C SER A 23 -0.75 18.37 -2.34
N LEU A 24 -2.10 18.45 -2.31
CA LEU A 24 -2.95 18.29 -3.50
C LEU A 24 -2.76 19.47 -4.47
N ALA A 25 -2.69 20.69 -3.97
CA ALA A 25 -2.50 21.90 -4.75
C ALA A 25 -1.14 21.91 -5.48
N SER A 26 -0.09 21.40 -4.84
CA SER A 26 1.28 21.41 -5.36
C SER A 26 1.61 20.21 -6.25
N MET A 27 0.65 19.33 -6.56
CA MET A 27 0.92 18.18 -7.42
C MET A 27 1.20 18.63 -8.86
N VAL A 28 2.34 18.20 -9.40
CA VAL A 28 2.68 18.33 -10.83
C VAL A 28 2.41 17.04 -11.58
N ASP A 29 2.41 17.08 -12.91
CA ASP A 29 2.14 15.89 -13.72
C ASP A 29 3.05 14.71 -13.34
N ARG A 30 2.45 13.52 -13.27
CA ARG A 30 3.04 12.26 -12.79
C ARG A 30 3.30 12.20 -11.28
N ASP A 31 2.94 13.21 -10.51
CA ASP A 31 2.99 13.11 -9.05
C ASP A 31 2.03 12.04 -8.51
N VAL A 32 2.46 11.41 -7.42
CA VAL A 32 1.68 10.40 -6.69
C VAL A 32 1.68 10.74 -5.21
N LEU A 33 0.49 10.90 -4.66
CA LEU A 33 0.22 10.92 -3.22
C LEU A 33 -0.40 9.58 -2.81
N ALA A 34 -0.01 9.08 -1.66
CA ALA A 34 -0.61 7.89 -1.07
C ALA A 34 -1.07 8.23 0.35
N PHE A 35 -2.31 7.89 0.66
CA PHE A 35 -2.93 8.14 1.95
C PHE A 35 -3.18 6.80 2.61
N HIS A 36 -2.56 6.62 3.78
CA HIS A 36 -2.97 5.59 4.71
C HIS A 36 -4.07 6.17 5.59
N ILE A 37 -5.31 5.74 5.40
CA ILE A 37 -6.48 6.22 6.14
C ILE A 37 -6.76 5.20 7.24
N HIS A 38 -6.16 5.43 8.42
CA HIS A 38 -6.12 4.49 9.53
C HIS A 38 -7.52 4.15 10.03
N GLY A 39 -8.35 5.18 10.25
CA GLY A 39 -9.71 5.04 10.75
C GLY A 39 -10.62 4.20 9.86
N GLN A 40 -10.27 4.01 8.58
CA GLN A 40 -11.09 3.29 7.61
C GLN A 40 -10.42 2.05 7.02
N ASN A 41 -9.28 1.58 7.54
CA ASN A 41 -8.58 0.41 6.97
C ASN A 41 -8.39 0.51 5.43
N ALA A 42 -8.11 1.71 4.94
CA ALA A 42 -8.15 2.00 3.52
C ALA A 42 -6.87 2.69 3.04
N GLY A 43 -6.48 2.35 1.83
CA GLY A 43 -5.49 3.06 1.04
C GLY A 43 -6.20 3.91 0.01
N LEU A 44 -5.73 5.14 -0.17
CA LEU A 44 -6.10 5.98 -1.30
C LEU A 44 -4.82 6.42 -2.01
N ILE A 45 -4.75 6.20 -3.31
CA ILE A 45 -3.69 6.74 -4.16
C ILE A 45 -4.29 7.84 -5.01
N VAL A 46 -3.66 9.02 -4.99
CA VAL A 46 -4.02 10.14 -5.84
C VAL A 46 -2.88 10.37 -6.83
N ARG A 47 -3.20 10.39 -8.13
CA ARG A 47 -2.20 10.66 -9.18
C ARG A 47 -2.60 11.87 -9.99
N LYS A 48 -1.62 12.72 -10.29
CA LYS A 48 -1.80 13.82 -11.26
C LYS A 48 -1.46 13.32 -12.66
N MET A 49 -2.45 13.36 -13.54
CA MET A 49 -2.30 13.23 -14.99
C MET A 49 -2.52 14.62 -15.62
N PRO A 50 -2.10 14.86 -16.88
CA PRO A 50 -2.14 16.21 -17.48
C PRO A 50 -3.45 16.98 -17.27
N GLU A 51 -4.59 16.34 -17.60
CA GLU A 51 -5.92 16.98 -17.54
C GLU A 51 -6.77 16.57 -16.33
N GLN A 52 -6.31 15.62 -15.52
CA GLN A 52 -7.15 15.05 -14.46
C GLN A 52 -6.34 14.47 -13.29
N PHE A 53 -7.03 14.22 -12.20
CA PHE A 53 -6.51 13.47 -11.05
C PHE A 53 -7.21 12.12 -10.98
N SER A 54 -6.46 11.03 -10.81
CA SER A 54 -7.05 9.73 -10.44
C SER A 54 -7.11 9.60 -8.93
N PHE A 55 -8.22 9.07 -8.43
CA PHE A 55 -8.44 8.70 -7.03
C PHE A 55 -8.72 7.20 -6.98
N GLU A 56 -7.75 6.44 -6.49
CA GLU A 56 -7.74 4.97 -6.49
C GLU A 56 -7.84 4.45 -5.05
N SER A 57 -9.00 3.92 -4.66
CA SER A 57 -9.26 3.47 -3.28
C SER A 57 -9.22 1.94 -3.16
N PHE A 58 -8.80 1.43 -2.01
CA PHE A 58 -8.80 -0.01 -1.73
C PHE A 58 -8.69 -0.34 -0.24
N GLU A 59 -9.18 -1.51 0.14
CA GLU A 59 -9.03 -2.08 1.47
C GLU A 59 -7.57 -2.49 1.75
N LEU A 60 -7.05 -2.25 2.95
CA LEU A 60 -5.68 -2.66 3.32
C LEU A 60 -5.63 -4.02 4.03
N LEU A 61 -6.41 -4.19 5.10
CA LEU A 61 -6.51 -5.44 5.85
C LEU A 61 -7.79 -6.18 5.45
N PRO A 62 -7.71 -7.46 5.05
CA PRO A 62 -8.90 -8.27 4.87
C PRO A 62 -9.53 -8.63 6.22
N THR A 63 -10.77 -9.10 6.22
CA THR A 63 -11.39 -9.63 7.44
C THR A 63 -10.65 -10.86 7.96
N THR A 64 -10.71 -11.07 9.28
CA THR A 64 -10.19 -12.24 9.98
C THR A 64 -10.80 -13.51 9.41
N LYS A 65 -12.12 -13.49 9.16
CA LYS A 65 -12.83 -14.58 8.50
C LYS A 65 -12.22 -14.90 7.13
N SER A 66 -11.99 -13.90 6.28
CA SER A 66 -11.37 -14.11 4.96
C SER A 66 -9.98 -14.72 5.06
N VAL A 67 -9.17 -14.30 6.04
CA VAL A 67 -7.82 -14.89 6.26
C VAL A 67 -7.93 -16.34 6.71
N MET A 68 -8.72 -16.61 7.76
CA MET A 68 -8.79 -17.93 8.40
C MET A 68 -9.50 -18.98 7.55
N GLN A 69 -10.48 -18.58 6.72
CA GLN A 69 -11.24 -19.52 5.89
C GLN A 69 -10.59 -19.81 4.54
N THR A 70 -9.60 -19.01 4.11
CA THR A 70 -8.98 -19.21 2.81
C THR A 70 -8.11 -20.46 2.81
N LYS A 71 -8.46 -21.43 1.96
CA LYS A 71 -7.57 -22.53 1.60
C LYS A 71 -6.47 -22.00 0.66
N GLY A 72 -5.21 -22.15 1.04
CA GLY A 72 -4.07 -21.74 0.21
C GLY A 72 -3.60 -20.29 0.43
N ARG A 73 -3.88 -19.39 -0.52
CA ARG A 73 -3.44 -17.98 -0.46
C ARG A 73 -4.59 -17.04 -0.80
N LEU A 74 -4.88 -16.10 0.09
CA LEU A 74 -5.89 -15.07 -0.15
C LEU A 74 -5.42 -14.12 -1.25
N ARG A 75 -6.00 -14.24 -2.44
CA ARG A 75 -5.69 -13.38 -3.58
C ARG A 75 -6.62 -12.17 -3.55
N ARG A 76 -6.04 -10.97 -3.59
CA ARG A 76 -6.75 -9.68 -3.59
C ARG A 76 -6.30 -8.85 -4.78
N CYS A 77 -7.20 -8.01 -5.29
CA CYS A 77 -7.00 -7.16 -6.46
C CYS A 77 -6.84 -5.70 -6.01
N PHE A 78 -5.91 -4.96 -6.60
CA PHE A 78 -5.60 -3.58 -6.23
C PHE A 78 -5.23 -2.72 -7.44
N PRO A 79 -5.56 -1.42 -7.46
CA PRO A 79 -6.51 -0.79 -6.56
C PRO A 79 -7.94 -1.31 -6.81
N GLY A 80 -8.87 -0.91 -5.95
CA GLY A 80 -10.28 -1.24 -6.07
C GLY A 80 -10.96 -0.27 -7.04
N PRO A 81 -11.98 0.48 -6.58
CA PRO A 81 -12.59 1.56 -7.36
C PRO A 81 -11.60 2.67 -7.68
N ALA A 82 -11.75 3.26 -8.87
CA ALA A 82 -11.01 4.44 -9.27
C ALA A 82 -11.93 5.48 -9.94
N VAL A 83 -11.65 6.76 -9.68
CA VAL A 83 -12.42 7.89 -10.18
C VAL A 83 -11.47 8.94 -10.74
N ALA A 84 -11.78 9.48 -11.90
CA ALA A 84 -11.10 10.62 -12.49
C ALA A 84 -11.85 11.92 -12.14
N ILE A 85 -11.13 12.92 -11.62
CA ILE A 85 -11.64 14.27 -11.38
C ILE A 85 -10.88 15.23 -12.29
N CYS A 86 -11.61 16.10 -13.02
CA CYS A 86 -11.00 17.11 -13.89
C CYS A 86 -10.08 18.04 -13.08
N ARG A 87 -8.95 18.45 -13.69
CA ARG A 87 -7.99 19.38 -13.08
C ARG A 87 -8.66 20.64 -12.56
N ASP A 88 -9.61 21.21 -13.29
CA ASP A 88 -10.27 22.46 -12.91
C ASP A 88 -11.05 22.34 -11.60
N ARG A 89 -11.63 21.16 -11.32
CA ARG A 89 -12.30 20.88 -10.05
C ARG A 89 -11.32 20.80 -8.89
N ILE A 90 -10.13 20.23 -9.12
CA ILE A 90 -9.07 20.21 -8.11
C ILE A 90 -8.37 21.58 -8.00
N ALA A 91 -8.43 22.42 -9.02
CA ALA A 91 -7.90 23.78 -8.95
C ALA A 91 -8.72 24.67 -7.99
N ASP A 92 -10.02 24.40 -7.85
CA ASP A 92 -10.89 25.07 -6.87
C ASP A 92 -10.44 24.77 -5.43
N ARG A 93 -10.01 25.84 -4.75
CA ARG A 93 -9.55 25.80 -3.38
C ARG A 93 -10.61 25.28 -2.41
N HIS A 94 -11.88 25.67 -2.57
CA HIS A 94 -12.96 25.23 -1.66
C HIS A 94 -13.18 23.73 -1.78
N PHE A 95 -13.11 23.20 -3.01
CA PHE A 95 -13.17 21.76 -3.23
C PHE A 95 -12.01 21.04 -2.55
N ARG A 96 -10.77 21.52 -2.71
CA ARG A 96 -9.61 20.90 -2.07
C ARG A 96 -9.66 20.97 -0.55
N GLU A 97 -10.08 22.09 0.03
CA GLU A 97 -10.23 22.26 1.48
C GLU A 97 -11.28 21.28 2.04
N ALA A 98 -12.45 21.18 1.41
CA ALA A 98 -13.49 20.24 1.82
C ALA A 98 -13.03 18.77 1.69
N LEU A 99 -12.33 18.43 0.60
CA LEU A 99 -11.76 17.11 0.40
C LEU A 99 -10.69 16.79 1.45
N ALA A 100 -9.79 17.72 1.74
CA ALA A 100 -8.74 17.56 2.74
C ALA A 100 -9.33 17.35 4.14
N GLN A 101 -10.32 18.15 4.53
CA GLN A 101 -11.04 17.99 5.81
C GLN A 101 -11.72 16.63 5.90
N LEU A 102 -12.37 16.17 4.81
CA LEU A 102 -12.99 14.85 4.77
C LEU A 102 -11.95 13.73 4.94
N LEU A 103 -10.81 13.80 4.24
CA LEU A 103 -9.75 12.79 4.35
C LEU A 103 -9.14 12.72 5.75
N VAL A 104 -8.89 13.87 6.38
CA VAL A 104 -8.40 13.95 7.77
C VAL A 104 -9.42 13.34 8.72
N ARG A 105 -10.70 13.70 8.57
CA ARG A 105 -11.75 13.15 9.42
C ARG A 105 -11.88 11.64 9.28
N LEU A 106 -11.75 11.10 8.07
CA LEU A 106 -11.74 9.66 7.85
C LEU A 106 -10.49 8.97 8.42
N ASP A 107 -9.35 9.66 8.51
CA ASP A 107 -8.13 9.11 9.11
C ASP A 107 -8.26 8.96 10.62
N VAL A 108 -8.86 9.96 11.29
CA VAL A 108 -8.97 10.05 12.75
C VAL A 108 -10.24 9.35 13.29
N ASP A 109 -11.39 9.56 12.65
CA ASP A 109 -12.68 9.03 13.12
C ASP A 109 -12.99 7.68 12.46
N THR A 110 -13.42 6.70 13.28
CA THR A 110 -14.01 5.44 12.80
C THR A 110 -15.47 5.38 13.23
N PRO A 111 -16.45 5.66 12.34
CA PRO A 111 -17.87 5.54 12.66
C PRO A 111 -18.23 4.13 13.12
N LYS A 112 -19.18 4.01 14.06
CA LYS A 112 -19.58 2.71 14.65
C LYS A 112 -20.04 1.71 13.59
N GLU A 113 -20.63 2.20 12.51
CA GLU A 113 -21.13 1.42 11.38
C GLU A 113 -20.01 0.80 10.54
N ALA A 114 -18.78 1.31 10.63
CA ALA A 114 -17.61 0.72 9.97
C ALA A 114 -17.11 -0.52 10.71
N TRP A 115 -17.45 -0.67 11.99
CA TRP A 115 -16.96 -1.79 12.77
C TRP A 115 -17.72 -3.07 12.48
N PRO A 116 -17.02 -4.20 12.33
CA PRO A 116 -17.66 -5.51 12.33
C PRO A 116 -18.32 -5.75 13.69
N VAL A 117 -19.40 -6.52 13.67
CA VAL A 117 -20.24 -6.77 14.84
C VAL A 117 -20.27 -8.26 15.13
N ALA A 118 -19.98 -8.64 16.38
CA ALA A 118 -20.05 -10.01 16.83
C ALA A 118 -21.49 -10.36 17.21
N SER A 119 -21.94 -11.59 16.93
CA SER A 119 -23.15 -12.11 17.60
C SER A 119 -22.71 -12.88 18.83
N LYS A 120 -22.97 -12.36 20.02
CA LYS A 120 -22.68 -13.04 21.31
C LYS A 120 -23.88 -12.95 22.24
N ALA A 121 -24.42 -14.11 22.62
CA ALA A 121 -25.51 -14.24 23.59
C ALA A 121 -26.70 -13.28 23.33
N GLY A 122 -27.15 -13.16 22.08
CA GLY A 122 -28.26 -12.28 21.67
C GLY A 122 -27.90 -10.79 21.54
N SER A 123 -26.71 -10.38 21.99
CA SER A 123 -26.18 -9.01 21.82
C SER A 123 -25.29 -8.90 20.57
N LYS A 124 -25.18 -7.68 20.04
CA LYS A 124 -24.38 -7.34 18.86
C LYS A 124 -23.25 -6.33 19.20
N PRO A 125 -22.26 -6.70 20.03
CA PRO A 125 -21.16 -5.81 20.36
C PRO A 125 -20.18 -5.65 19.19
N ILE A 126 -19.53 -4.49 19.13
CA ILE A 126 -18.44 -4.21 18.19
C ILE A 126 -17.30 -5.23 18.37
N GLU A 127 -16.90 -5.88 17.29
CA GLU A 127 -15.77 -6.83 17.24
C GLU A 127 -14.48 -6.06 16.94
N VAL A 128 -13.89 -5.42 17.97
CA VAL A 128 -12.67 -4.59 17.83
C VAL A 128 -11.44 -5.37 17.33
N ARG A 129 -11.50 -6.71 17.42
CA ARG A 129 -10.40 -7.60 17.01
C ARG A 129 -10.35 -7.85 15.52
N ASP A 130 -11.43 -7.58 14.80
CA ASP A 130 -11.48 -7.76 13.35
C ASP A 130 -11.19 -6.42 12.61
N SER A 131 -10.94 -6.49 11.31
CA SER A 131 -10.64 -5.30 10.50
C SER A 131 -11.87 -4.42 10.32
N VAL A 132 -11.68 -3.10 10.45
CA VAL A 132 -12.68 -2.09 10.09
C VAL A 132 -13.06 -2.22 8.61
N HIS A 133 -14.34 -2.10 8.30
CA HIS A 133 -14.84 -2.10 6.93
C HIS A 133 -14.50 -0.77 6.24
N PRO A 134 -13.89 -0.78 5.04
CA PRO A 134 -13.39 0.44 4.41
C PRO A 134 -14.45 1.28 3.68
N LYS A 135 -15.75 1.05 3.97
CA LYS A 135 -16.88 1.55 3.16
C LYS A 135 -16.90 3.06 3.04
N PHE A 136 -16.48 3.78 4.07
CA PHE A 136 -16.47 5.24 4.02
C PHE A 136 -15.45 5.80 3.03
N VAL A 137 -14.41 5.03 2.68
CA VAL A 137 -13.44 5.38 1.63
C VAL A 137 -13.79 4.70 0.30
N THR A 138 -13.99 3.38 0.31
CA THR A 138 -14.18 2.59 -0.92
C THR A 138 -15.58 2.77 -1.53
N GLU A 139 -16.57 3.19 -0.76
CA GLU A 139 -17.95 3.36 -1.23
C GLU A 139 -18.41 4.82 -1.10
N MET A 140 -18.42 5.40 0.11
CA MET A 140 -18.94 6.77 0.32
C MET A 140 -18.08 7.84 -0.37
N LEU A 141 -16.79 7.95 -0.01
CA LEU A 141 -15.89 8.92 -0.65
C LEU A 141 -15.83 8.68 -2.17
N THR A 142 -15.72 7.42 -2.58
CA THR A 142 -15.74 7.05 -4.00
C THR A 142 -17.03 7.50 -4.68
N GLY A 143 -18.20 7.34 -4.05
CA GLY A 143 -19.49 7.79 -4.55
C GLY A 143 -19.60 9.32 -4.66
N ILE A 144 -19.11 10.04 -3.64
CA ILE A 144 -19.01 11.51 -3.66
C ILE A 144 -18.15 11.96 -4.85
N LEU A 145 -16.96 11.39 -5.00
CA LEU A 145 -16.04 11.72 -6.10
C LEU A 145 -16.66 11.40 -7.47
N ARG A 146 -17.40 10.29 -7.59
CA ARG A 146 -18.13 9.96 -8.82
C ARG A 146 -19.20 10.98 -9.18
N GLY A 147 -19.82 11.64 -8.21
CA GLY A 147 -20.80 12.71 -8.47
C GLY A 147 -20.21 13.96 -9.12
N VAL A 148 -18.90 14.19 -8.96
CA VAL A 148 -18.17 15.36 -9.50
C VAL A 148 -17.11 14.99 -10.53
N GLY A 149 -17.05 13.72 -10.93
CA GLY A 149 -16.06 13.17 -11.84
C GLY A 149 -16.62 12.00 -12.63
N GLN A 150 -15.75 11.08 -13.05
CA GLN A 150 -16.13 9.92 -13.85
C GLN A 150 -15.43 8.66 -13.36
N PRO A 151 -16.06 7.47 -13.46
CA PRO A 151 -15.37 6.21 -13.23
C PRO A 151 -14.13 6.10 -14.12
N LEU A 152 -13.02 5.60 -13.56
CA LEU A 152 -11.77 5.42 -14.28
C LEU A 152 -11.38 3.95 -14.27
N GLU A 153 -11.12 3.39 -15.45
CA GLU A 153 -10.47 2.09 -15.55
C GLU A 153 -8.97 2.25 -15.38
N VAL A 154 -8.40 1.44 -14.49
CA VAL A 154 -6.99 1.46 -14.12
C VAL A 154 -6.41 0.06 -14.19
N VAL A 155 -5.11 -0.03 -14.47
CA VAL A 155 -4.42 -1.32 -14.43
C VAL A 155 -4.40 -1.84 -13.01
N ARG A 156 -4.98 -3.03 -12.81
CA ARG A 156 -5.06 -3.68 -11.50
C ARG A 156 -4.07 -4.82 -11.38
N ILE A 157 -3.45 -4.89 -10.22
CA ILE A 157 -2.52 -5.95 -9.83
C ILE A 157 -3.19 -6.91 -8.87
N HIS A 158 -2.75 -8.17 -8.92
CA HIS A 158 -3.16 -9.18 -7.96
C HIS A 158 -2.02 -9.44 -6.98
N LYS A 159 -2.33 -9.42 -5.68
CA LYS A 159 -1.37 -9.80 -4.64
C LYS A 159 -1.95 -10.91 -3.78
N CYS A 160 -1.13 -11.93 -3.54
CA CYS A 160 -1.39 -12.93 -2.51
C CYS A 160 -1.10 -12.31 -1.14
N THR A 161 -2.15 -12.07 -0.38
CA THR A 161 -2.09 -11.60 1.00
C THR A 161 -1.68 -12.78 1.87
N ARG A 162 -0.45 -12.71 2.37
CA ARG A 162 0.08 -13.62 3.38
C ARG A 162 -0.13 -12.91 4.70
N ASP A 163 -1.35 -12.92 5.20
CA ASP A 163 -1.64 -12.39 6.52
C ASP A 163 -1.92 -13.56 7.46
N ASP A 164 -1.48 -13.43 8.70
CA ASP A 164 -1.60 -14.45 9.73
C ASP A 164 -2.28 -13.76 10.91
N VAL A 165 -3.49 -14.18 11.28
CA VAL A 165 -4.20 -13.60 12.43
C VAL A 165 -3.79 -14.39 13.67
N VAL A 166 -2.69 -13.96 14.28
CA VAL A 166 -2.12 -14.63 15.45
C VAL A 166 -2.56 -13.89 16.71
N TRP A 167 -3.16 -14.62 17.64
CA TRP A 167 -3.62 -14.07 18.90
C TRP A 167 -3.10 -14.91 20.06
N ARG A 168 -2.47 -14.28 21.04
CA ARG A 168 -2.04 -14.88 22.30
C ARG A 168 -2.18 -13.85 23.41
N ASP A 169 -3.29 -13.93 24.16
CA ASP A 169 -3.58 -13.08 25.33
C ASP A 169 -3.33 -11.57 25.09
N ALA A 170 -3.70 -11.08 23.91
CA ALA A 170 -3.45 -9.70 23.49
C ALA A 170 -4.76 -8.95 23.19
N TYR A 171 -4.71 -7.61 23.21
CA TYR A 171 -5.88 -6.79 22.88
C TYR A 171 -6.30 -6.95 21.40
N LYS A 172 -5.34 -6.83 20.48
CA LYS A 172 -5.51 -7.03 19.04
C LYS A 172 -4.65 -8.21 18.57
N PRO A 173 -5.10 -8.98 17.55
CA PRO A 173 -4.25 -9.98 16.93
C PRO A 173 -3.05 -9.31 16.24
N TRP A 174 -1.92 -10.00 16.23
CA TRP A 174 -0.81 -9.63 15.35
C TRP A 174 -1.25 -9.84 13.91
N ARG A 175 -0.99 -8.83 13.06
CA ARG A 175 -1.28 -8.84 11.62
C ARG A 175 -0.16 -8.15 10.87
N ARG A 176 -0.08 -8.37 9.56
CA ARG A 176 0.89 -7.66 8.72
C ARG A 176 0.54 -6.19 8.57
N SER A 177 1.57 -5.36 8.45
CA SER A 177 1.43 -3.91 8.35
C SER A 177 0.57 -3.50 7.13
N PRO A 178 -0.54 -2.76 7.34
CA PRO A 178 -1.37 -2.22 6.25
C PRO A 178 -0.63 -1.16 5.44
N LEU A 179 0.16 -0.31 6.10
CA LEU A 179 1.01 0.68 5.44
C LEU A 179 1.98 0.01 4.46
N TRP A 180 2.58 -1.12 4.84
CA TRP A 180 3.47 -1.85 3.94
C TRP A 180 2.75 -2.36 2.69
N LEU A 181 1.49 -2.79 2.80
CA LEU A 181 0.69 -3.15 1.62
C LEU A 181 0.43 -1.94 0.74
N LEU A 182 0.01 -0.81 1.31
CA LEU A 182 -0.21 0.46 0.60
C LEU A 182 1.01 0.85 -0.23
N LEU A 183 2.19 0.89 0.42
CA LEU A 183 3.44 1.27 -0.25
C LEU A 183 3.77 0.33 -1.40
N ARG A 184 3.62 -0.98 -1.23
CA ARG A 184 3.88 -1.94 -2.31
C ARG A 184 2.87 -1.85 -3.45
N VAL A 185 1.61 -1.53 -3.18
CA VAL A 185 0.60 -1.33 -4.22
C VAL A 185 0.92 -0.06 -4.98
N ALA A 186 1.13 1.05 -4.28
CA ALA A 186 1.45 2.33 -4.90
C ALA A 186 2.75 2.28 -5.70
N LEU A 187 3.82 1.69 -5.18
CA LEU A 187 5.08 1.51 -5.92
C LEU A 187 4.89 0.64 -7.17
N GLN A 188 4.26 -0.53 -7.04
CA GLN A 188 4.10 -1.44 -8.18
C GLN A 188 3.27 -0.83 -9.29
N THR A 189 2.11 -0.25 -8.93
CA THR A 189 1.21 0.37 -9.91
C THR A 189 1.80 1.63 -10.53
N THR A 190 2.62 2.39 -9.81
CA THR A 190 3.33 3.56 -10.40
C THR A 190 4.40 3.12 -11.39
N LEU A 191 5.22 2.13 -11.03
CA LEU A 191 6.28 1.62 -11.90
C LEU A 191 5.76 0.88 -13.14
N MET A 192 4.48 0.52 -13.15
CA MET A 192 3.79 -0.11 -14.28
C MET A 192 3.35 0.86 -15.36
N ILE A 193 3.23 2.16 -15.06
CA ILE A 193 2.62 3.14 -15.98
C ILE A 193 3.45 3.33 -17.25
N ASP A 194 4.78 3.25 -17.15
CA ASP A 194 5.70 3.56 -18.24
C ASP A 194 6.45 2.32 -18.81
N SER A 195 6.10 1.10 -18.39
CA SER A 195 6.87 -0.11 -18.73
C SER A 195 6.09 -1.09 -19.61
N ALA A 196 6.68 -1.50 -20.74
CA ALA A 196 6.18 -2.59 -21.56
C ALA A 196 6.17 -3.93 -20.80
N ASP A 197 7.19 -4.16 -19.94
CA ASP A 197 7.18 -5.26 -18.98
C ASP A 197 6.72 -4.76 -17.60
N LEU A 198 5.43 -4.95 -17.35
CA LEU A 198 4.68 -4.43 -16.20
C LEU A 198 5.28 -4.80 -14.83
N HIS A 199 6.20 -5.75 -14.72
CA HIS A 199 6.65 -6.22 -13.40
C HIS A 199 8.15 -6.17 -13.17
N GLU A 200 8.97 -5.92 -14.20
CA GLU A 200 10.41 -5.96 -14.07
C GLU A 200 10.94 -4.88 -13.12
N TRP A 201 10.61 -3.60 -13.38
CA TRP A 201 11.06 -2.47 -12.56
C TRP A 201 10.68 -2.60 -11.09
N TYR A 202 9.44 -3.05 -10.83
CA TYR A 202 9.01 -3.30 -9.47
C TYR A 202 9.80 -4.44 -8.81
N LYS A 203 10.02 -5.56 -9.51
CA LYS A 203 10.79 -6.69 -8.97
C LYS A 203 12.25 -6.30 -8.72
N SER A 204 12.88 -5.59 -9.64
CA SER A 204 14.24 -5.03 -9.51
C SER A 204 14.35 -4.13 -8.29
N PHE A 205 13.43 -3.17 -8.15
CA PHE A 205 13.39 -2.28 -6.98
C PHE A 205 13.23 -3.07 -5.68
N MET A 206 12.36 -4.09 -5.65
CA MET A 206 12.17 -4.90 -4.45
C MET A 206 13.42 -5.71 -4.06
N ILE A 207 14.24 -6.15 -5.03
CA ILE A 207 15.52 -6.82 -4.75
C ILE A 207 16.51 -5.81 -4.18
N PHE A 208 16.66 -4.65 -4.83
CA PHE A 208 17.50 -3.55 -4.34
C PHE A 208 17.14 -3.15 -2.91
N PHE A 209 15.85 -2.93 -2.62
CA PHE A 209 15.38 -2.56 -1.30
C PHE A 209 15.71 -3.61 -0.24
N MET A 210 15.57 -4.90 -0.57
CA MET A 210 15.93 -5.98 0.36
C MET A 210 17.43 -6.12 0.58
N ALA A 211 18.24 -5.89 -0.46
CA ALA A 211 19.69 -5.84 -0.32
C ALA A 211 20.11 -4.70 0.61
N HIS A 212 19.47 -3.53 0.50
CA HIS A 212 19.70 -2.43 1.43
C HIS A 212 19.31 -2.80 2.88
N ILE A 213 18.17 -3.45 3.10
CA ILE A 213 17.80 -3.94 4.44
C ILE A 213 18.82 -4.96 4.96
N LEU A 214 19.31 -5.87 4.12
CA LEU A 214 20.36 -6.83 4.51
C LEU A 214 21.64 -6.12 4.92
N GLN A 215 22.05 -5.08 4.20
CA GLN A 215 23.21 -4.27 4.57
C GLN A 215 23.02 -3.63 5.95
N ARG A 216 21.87 -2.99 6.19
CA ARG A 216 21.54 -2.38 7.49
C ARG A 216 21.46 -3.42 8.61
N ALA A 217 20.94 -4.61 8.32
CA ALA A 217 20.89 -5.73 9.26
C ALA A 217 22.29 -6.22 9.65
N ARG A 218 23.21 -6.26 8.69
CA ARG A 218 24.63 -6.59 8.94
C ARG A 218 25.31 -5.52 9.79
N GLU A 219 25.08 -4.24 9.48
CA GLU A 219 25.61 -3.10 10.26
C GLU A 219 25.07 -3.10 11.70
N ALA A 220 23.83 -3.55 11.90
CA ALA A 220 23.22 -3.74 13.22
C ALA A 220 23.64 -5.05 13.92
N ALA A 221 24.60 -5.80 13.38
CA ALA A 221 25.10 -7.06 13.91
C ALA A 221 24.01 -8.10 14.22
N LEU A 222 22.98 -8.20 13.35
CA LEU A 222 21.96 -9.24 13.50
C LEU A 222 22.56 -10.65 13.40
N PRO A 223 21.94 -11.64 14.08
CA PRO A 223 22.37 -13.04 14.04
C PRO A 223 22.62 -13.58 12.62
N SER A 224 23.66 -14.39 12.48
CA SER A 224 24.15 -14.88 11.18
C SER A 224 23.12 -15.75 10.43
N ASP A 225 22.28 -16.48 11.15
CA ASP A 225 21.16 -17.26 10.62
C ASP A 225 20.11 -16.35 9.95
N LEU A 226 19.77 -15.21 10.57
CA LEU A 226 18.87 -14.23 9.96
C LEU A 226 19.47 -13.61 8.71
N LEU A 227 20.75 -13.22 8.77
CA LEU A 227 21.47 -12.67 7.60
C LEU A 227 21.51 -13.68 6.45
N PHE A 228 21.77 -14.95 6.74
CA PHE A 228 21.74 -16.02 5.76
C PHE A 228 20.35 -16.18 5.11
N VAL A 229 19.28 -16.21 5.91
CA VAL A 229 17.91 -16.30 5.40
C VAL A 229 17.56 -15.11 4.50
N MET A 230 17.96 -13.91 4.89
CA MET A 230 17.77 -12.69 4.10
C MET A 230 18.51 -12.75 2.77
N ALA A 231 19.80 -13.12 2.78
CA ALA A 231 20.63 -13.28 1.59
C ALA A 231 20.04 -14.34 0.65
N ALA A 232 19.70 -15.53 1.16
CA ALA A 232 19.12 -16.60 0.36
C ALA A 232 17.79 -16.19 -0.30
N LYS A 233 16.99 -15.36 0.37
CA LYS A 233 15.73 -14.84 -0.16
C LYS A 233 15.95 -13.81 -1.28
N ILE A 234 17.01 -13.02 -1.21
CA ILE A 234 17.43 -12.09 -2.26
C ILE A 234 17.93 -12.89 -3.46
N SER A 235 18.89 -13.80 -3.27
CA SER A 235 19.46 -14.62 -4.35
C SER A 235 18.38 -15.38 -5.13
N ARG A 236 17.42 -16.02 -4.44
CA ARG A 236 16.30 -16.69 -5.11
C ARG A 236 15.42 -15.76 -5.93
N ARG A 237 15.29 -14.49 -5.55
CA ARG A 237 14.51 -13.50 -6.31
C ARG A 237 15.30 -12.95 -7.48
N SER A 238 16.60 -12.72 -7.31
CA SER A 238 17.50 -12.32 -8.39
C SER A 238 17.53 -13.39 -9.47
N LEU A 239 17.67 -14.67 -9.11
CA LEU A 239 17.61 -15.77 -10.07
C LEU A 239 16.28 -15.80 -10.84
N LYS A 240 15.15 -15.64 -10.14
CA LYS A 240 13.82 -15.57 -10.80
C LYS A 240 13.64 -14.38 -11.74
N LEU A 241 14.39 -13.30 -11.51
CA LEU A 241 14.39 -12.14 -12.37
C LEU A 241 15.36 -12.32 -13.54
N ALA A 242 16.55 -12.87 -13.30
CA ALA A 242 17.57 -13.16 -14.30
C ALA A 242 17.15 -14.27 -15.29
N ILE A 243 16.35 -15.24 -14.83
CA ILE A 243 15.67 -16.22 -15.71
C ILE A 243 14.71 -15.52 -16.69
N ALA A 244 14.34 -14.26 -16.43
CA ALA A 244 13.53 -13.42 -17.30
C ALA A 244 14.35 -12.31 -18.02
N ASP A 245 15.69 -12.46 -18.10
CA ASP A 245 16.76 -11.59 -18.67
C ASP A 245 17.68 -10.95 -17.61
N GLU A 246 19.01 -10.90 -17.87
CA GLU A 246 20.04 -10.33 -16.99
C GLU A 246 19.98 -8.78 -16.96
N PRO A 247 19.56 -8.15 -15.85
CA PRO A 247 19.46 -6.70 -15.78
C PRO A 247 20.82 -6.03 -15.49
N PRO A 248 21.14 -4.89 -16.14
CA PRO A 248 22.45 -4.22 -16.09
C PRO A 248 22.96 -3.78 -14.69
N TRP A 249 22.09 -3.65 -13.69
CA TRP A 249 22.48 -3.24 -12.35
C TRP A 249 23.14 -4.37 -11.53
N MET A 250 23.02 -5.63 -11.99
CA MET A 250 23.57 -6.79 -11.31
C MET A 250 25.12 -6.81 -11.27
N GLU A 251 25.76 -6.06 -12.17
CA GLU A 251 27.23 -5.83 -12.20
C GLU A 251 27.75 -5.05 -10.99
N ARG A 252 26.87 -4.37 -10.24
CA ARG A 252 27.25 -3.49 -9.13
C ARG A 252 27.18 -4.15 -7.75
N LEU A 253 26.89 -5.45 -7.68
CA LEU A 253 26.83 -6.18 -6.40
C LEU A 253 28.24 -6.61 -5.95
N PRO A 254 28.67 -6.25 -4.73
CA PRO A 254 30.02 -6.49 -4.23
C PRO A 254 30.18 -7.91 -3.68
N ASN A 255 30.04 -8.92 -4.55
CA ASN A 255 30.63 -10.27 -4.45
C ASN A 255 30.07 -11.18 -5.55
N ARG A 256 30.86 -11.41 -6.61
CA ARG A 256 30.54 -12.33 -7.73
C ARG A 256 31.00 -13.78 -7.47
N ASN A 257 31.51 -14.09 -6.28
CA ASN A 257 32.11 -15.40 -5.96
C ASN A 257 31.08 -16.40 -5.41
N TRP A 258 30.02 -16.66 -6.17
CA TRP A 258 29.31 -17.94 -6.06
C TRP A 258 29.51 -18.70 -7.36
N SER A 259 30.77 -19.10 -7.60
CA SER A 259 31.09 -20.11 -8.59
C SER A 259 30.33 -21.38 -8.22
N ALA A 260 29.50 -21.86 -9.14
CA ALA A 260 28.99 -23.22 -9.15
C ALA A 260 30.20 -24.17 -9.07
N GLY A 261 30.41 -24.73 -7.88
CA GLY A 261 31.37 -25.80 -7.66
C GLY A 261 30.67 -27.15 -7.80
N GLY A 262 31.25 -28.02 -8.62
CA GLY A 262 30.91 -29.44 -8.78
C GLY A 262 30.77 -29.82 -10.26
N THR A 263 31.85 -29.91 -11.04
CA THR A 263 32.91 -30.96 -11.15
C THR A 263 32.55 -32.04 -12.17
N ASP A 264 33.50 -32.24 -13.10
CA ASP A 264 33.89 -33.45 -13.84
C ASP A 264 32.82 -34.45 -14.31
#